data_AF-A0A7F5R3M7-F1
#
_entry.id   AF-A0A7F5R3M7-F1
#
_cell.length_a   1.000
_cell.length_b   1.000
_cell.length_c   1.000
_cell.angle_alpha   90.00
_cell.angle_beta   90.00
_cell.angle_gamma   90.00
#
_symmetry.space_group_name_H-M   'P 1'
#
loop_
_entity.id
_entity.type
_entity.pdbx_description
1 polymer ?
#
loop_
_entity_poly.entity_id
_entity_poly.type
_entity_poly.pdbx_seq_one_letter_code
_entity_poly.pdbx_strand_id
1 'polypeptide(L)'
;MTDMNTKQMLEDWGLSDYIEIFEKHEIDVDAMLELNEEIVKELIPKIGPRLKFLKNLRLYKDIKDIPVITEEDISETLSSSIASSATEEHEADLDIVTVKCNTENVEAIHLGSKENDNLGKISEAFLASSSPVGFTAFYGDNELSTCLRKSFNLNLYKFLNGTNSGKYVLSTYKRENKLTSKARNMLVDILINGLMTECNGRLLPIDFQNLANKISSLFPTEDPQVYYIPRVRKQESMKLKPINAKGKLVDKYRNLNRLFKAEKVAEETEVHKQKSSSTITGEMEESAKWLKHFMEPWDAVIKHWNTSFALRRNTSVTTVTKFLEEWPILKHQKAISLIQIDFECMFPDSNMNLYVKWESFFEKLLSIKPVHDTTTDELLSILSINDLNEDSRIAIQIMLLSNLIPPKGRIRNNSLHWKPTVVECQKSIICHVKVNYLELHFNARF
;
A
#
# COMPACT_ATOMS: atom_id res chain seq x y z
N MET A 1 -36.59 -6.39 28.43
CA MET A 1 -35.26 -5.94 28.93
C MET A 1 -34.56 -5.19 27.80
N THR A 2 -34.33 -3.88 27.94
CA THR A 2 -33.62 -3.09 26.91
C THR A 2 -32.19 -3.60 26.74
N ASP A 3 -31.76 -3.79 25.50
CA ASP A 3 -30.42 -4.29 25.21
C ASP A 3 -29.35 -3.24 25.58
N MET A 4 -28.13 -3.71 25.88
CA MET A 4 -27.01 -2.84 26.28
C MET A 4 -26.72 -1.72 25.26
N ASN A 5 -27.10 -1.93 24.00
CA ASN A 5 -26.90 -0.98 22.92
C ASN A 5 -27.84 0.22 22.99
N THR A 6 -29.12 0.02 23.27
CA THR A 6 -30.11 1.10 23.31
C THR A 6 -29.85 2.05 24.48
N LYS A 7 -29.46 1.51 25.64
CA LYS A 7 -29.03 2.30 26.80
C LYS A 7 -27.84 3.20 26.46
N GLN A 8 -26.82 2.63 25.82
CA GLN A 8 -25.63 3.36 25.40
C GLN A 8 -25.98 4.47 24.40
N MET A 9 -26.88 4.21 23.44
CA MET A 9 -27.33 5.22 22.47
C MET A 9 -28.01 6.41 23.15
N LEU A 10 -28.86 6.18 24.16
CA LEU A 10 -29.51 7.26 24.91
C LEU A 10 -28.51 8.09 25.73
N GLU A 11 -27.53 7.45 26.37
CA GLU A 11 -26.41 8.12 27.03
C GLU A 11 -25.63 9.02 26.08
N ASP A 12 -25.27 8.48 24.92
CA ASP A 12 -24.45 9.17 23.93
C ASP A 12 -25.21 10.31 23.24
N TRP A 13 -26.52 10.16 23.11
CA TRP A 13 -27.40 11.23 22.63
C TRP A 13 -27.68 12.28 23.70
N GLY A 14 -27.14 12.13 24.91
CA GLY A 14 -27.36 13.03 26.05
C GLY A 14 -28.83 13.04 26.48
N LEU A 15 -29.43 11.85 26.52
CA LEU A 15 -30.81 11.55 26.89
C LEU A 15 -30.87 10.49 27.99
N SER A 16 -29.84 10.43 28.86
CA SER A 16 -29.74 9.45 29.95
C SER A 16 -30.97 9.44 30.88
N ASP A 17 -31.61 10.60 31.06
CA ASP A 17 -32.83 10.76 31.86
C ASP A 17 -34.00 9.89 31.36
N TYR A 18 -33.95 9.41 30.11
CA TYR A 18 -35.00 8.62 29.47
C TYR A 18 -34.70 7.11 29.43
N ILE A 19 -33.55 6.67 29.95
CA ILE A 19 -33.15 5.24 29.94
C ILE A 19 -34.16 4.38 30.70
N GLU A 20 -34.56 4.79 31.91
CA GLU A 20 -35.52 4.04 32.71
C GLU A 20 -36.89 3.91 32.01
N ILE A 21 -37.27 4.92 31.23
CA ILE A 21 -38.52 4.91 30.46
C ILE A 21 -38.42 3.90 29.31
N PHE A 22 -37.30 3.84 28.60
CA PHE A 22 -37.09 2.88 27.52
C PHE A 22 -36.95 1.45 28.06
N GLU A 23 -36.28 1.26 29.20
CA GLU A 23 -36.18 -0.01 29.93
C GLU A 23 -37.56 -0.52 30.37
N LYS A 24 -38.39 0.38 30.94
CA LYS A 24 -39.75 0.04 31.39
C LYS A 24 -40.67 -0.40 30.24
N HIS A 25 -40.50 0.18 29.04
CA HIS A 25 -41.28 -0.17 27.86
C HIS A 25 -40.62 -1.24 26.99
N GLU A 26 -39.51 -1.82 27.48
CA GLU A 26 -38.76 -2.89 26.80
C GLU A 26 -38.34 -2.55 25.37
N ILE A 27 -37.98 -1.29 25.13
CA ILE A 27 -37.56 -0.83 23.81
C ILE A 27 -36.11 -1.25 23.59
N ASP A 28 -35.88 -2.16 22.63
CA ASP A 28 -34.56 -2.55 22.12
C ASP A 28 -34.21 -1.81 20.82
N VAL A 29 -33.05 -2.09 20.20
CA VAL A 29 -32.59 -1.36 19.01
C VAL A 29 -33.57 -1.49 17.85
N ASP A 30 -34.14 -2.68 17.64
CA ASP A 30 -35.07 -2.93 16.54
C ASP A 30 -36.41 -2.22 16.78
N ALA A 31 -36.96 -2.31 17.99
CA ALA A 31 -38.16 -1.56 18.38
C ALA A 31 -37.94 -0.04 18.32
N MET A 32 -36.74 0.43 18.69
CA MET A 32 -36.38 1.84 18.61
C MET A 32 -36.40 2.37 17.18
N LEU A 33 -36.05 1.54 16.19
CA LEU A 33 -36.10 1.90 14.77
C LEU A 33 -37.53 1.97 14.22
N GLU A 34 -38.49 1.33 14.86
CA GLU A 34 -39.90 1.38 14.44
C GLU A 34 -40.70 2.51 15.12
N LEU A 35 -40.08 3.28 16.02
CA LEU A 35 -40.75 4.37 16.72
C LEU A 35 -41.23 5.47 15.75
N ASN A 36 -42.53 5.76 15.81
CA ASN A 36 -43.15 6.89 15.12
C ASN A 36 -43.24 8.12 16.04
N GLU A 37 -43.56 9.29 15.47
CA GLU A 37 -43.52 10.56 16.21
C GLU A 37 -44.51 10.62 17.40
N GLU A 38 -45.65 9.93 17.30
CA GLU A 38 -46.64 9.82 18.38
C GLU A 38 -46.08 9.02 19.57
N ILE A 39 -45.47 7.86 19.31
CA ILE A 39 -44.86 7.02 20.36
C ILE A 39 -43.67 7.74 20.99
N VAL A 40 -42.84 8.42 20.19
CA VAL A 40 -41.72 9.21 20.72
C VAL A 40 -42.21 10.36 21.61
N LYS A 41 -43.38 10.94 21.31
CA LYS A 41 -44.01 11.96 22.15
C LYS A 41 -44.47 11.41 23.49
N GLU A 42 -44.91 10.15 23.56
CA GLU A 42 -45.22 9.47 24.82
C GLU A 42 -43.96 9.16 25.64
N LEU A 43 -42.90 8.69 24.98
CA LEU A 43 -41.63 8.32 25.63
C LEU A 43 -40.81 9.54 26.07
N ILE A 44 -40.83 10.61 25.26
CA ILE A 44 -40.05 11.84 25.47
C ILE A 44 -40.99 13.05 25.34
N PRO A 45 -41.74 13.39 26.40
CA PRO A 45 -42.73 14.47 26.34
C PRO A 45 -42.12 15.87 26.17
N LYS A 46 -40.88 16.07 26.63
CA LYS A 46 -40.18 17.35 26.53
C LYS A 46 -39.73 17.59 25.09
N ILE A 47 -40.17 18.72 24.51
CA ILE A 47 -39.94 19.07 23.10
C ILE A 47 -38.45 19.08 22.72
N GLY A 48 -37.57 19.66 23.54
CA GLY A 48 -36.14 19.75 23.24
C GLY A 48 -35.44 18.39 23.14
N PRO A 49 -35.48 17.56 24.20
CA PRO A 49 -35.00 16.18 24.17
C PRO A 49 -35.62 15.35 23.04
N ARG A 50 -36.92 15.53 22.77
CA ARG A 50 -37.63 14.85 21.69
C ARG A 50 -37.08 15.17 20.31
N LEU A 51 -36.85 16.45 20.02
CA LEU A 51 -36.26 16.87 18.75
C LEU A 51 -34.83 16.34 18.59
N LYS A 52 -34.07 16.30 19.69
CA LYS A 52 -32.71 15.73 19.70
C LYS A 52 -32.73 14.22 19.41
N PHE A 53 -33.65 13.49 20.02
CA PHE A 53 -33.88 12.07 19.77
C PHE A 53 -34.27 11.82 18.31
N LEU A 54 -35.30 12.51 17.80
CA LEU A 54 -35.79 12.34 16.42
C LEU A 54 -34.69 12.65 15.39
N LYS A 55 -33.89 13.70 15.61
CA LYS A 55 -32.75 14.02 14.75
C LYS A 55 -31.73 12.87 14.74
N ASN A 56 -31.35 12.35 15.90
CA ASN A 56 -30.35 11.29 15.98
C ASN A 56 -30.89 9.95 15.46
N LEU A 57 -32.15 9.64 15.70
CA LEU A 57 -32.82 8.45 15.17
C LEU A 57 -32.90 8.51 13.64
N ARG A 58 -33.26 9.66 13.07
CA ARG A 58 -33.26 9.87 11.61
C ARG A 58 -31.87 9.67 11.02
N LEU A 59 -30.84 10.31 11.60
CA LEU A 59 -29.46 10.12 11.16
C LEU A 59 -29.04 8.65 11.22
N TYR A 60 -29.46 7.92 12.25
CA TYR A 60 -29.15 6.50 12.39
C TYR A 60 -29.89 5.63 11.35
N LYS A 61 -31.16 5.93 11.04
CA LYS A 61 -31.93 5.27 9.96
C LYS A 61 -31.33 5.55 8.58
N ASP A 62 -31.03 6.82 8.29
CA ASP A 62 -30.39 7.24 7.04
C ASP A 62 -29.03 6.54 6.82
N ILE A 63 -28.36 6.09 7.89
CA ILE A 63 -27.11 5.32 7.84
C ILE A 63 -27.36 3.80 7.68
N LYS A 64 -28.43 3.25 8.28
CA LYS A 64 -28.83 1.84 8.13
C LYS A 64 -29.36 1.56 6.72
N ASP A 65 -30.03 2.54 6.11
CA ASP A 65 -30.66 2.45 4.79
C ASP A 65 -29.72 2.85 3.63
N ILE A 66 -28.42 3.08 3.89
CA ILE A 66 -27.44 3.28 2.81
C ILE A 66 -27.39 2.00 1.98
N PRO A 67 -27.74 2.04 0.68
CA PRO A 67 -27.79 0.83 -0.14
C PRO A 67 -26.42 0.17 -0.18
N VAL A 68 -26.39 -1.09 0.22
CA VAL A 68 -25.30 -1.99 -0.07
C VAL A 68 -25.28 -2.14 -1.60
N ILE A 69 -24.21 -1.69 -2.24
CA ILE A 69 -24.00 -1.94 -3.67
C ILE A 69 -23.91 -3.46 -3.82
N THR A 70 -24.96 -4.08 -4.36
CA THR A 70 -24.99 -5.51 -4.69
C THR A 70 -24.36 -5.72 -6.07
N GLU A 71 -23.99 -6.97 -6.35
CA GLU A 71 -23.31 -7.35 -7.60
C GLU A 71 -24.11 -6.99 -8.87
N GLU A 72 -25.43 -6.82 -8.76
CA GLU A 72 -26.32 -6.49 -9.88
C GLU A 72 -26.17 -5.03 -10.36
N ASP A 73 -25.94 -4.08 -9.46
CA ASP A 73 -25.75 -2.65 -9.81
C ASP A 73 -24.44 -2.41 -10.59
N ILE A 74 -23.49 -3.35 -10.49
CA ILE A 74 -22.18 -3.29 -11.14
C ILE A 74 -22.28 -3.69 -12.62
N SER A 75 -23.22 -4.57 -12.97
CA SER A 75 -23.44 -5.10 -14.31
C SER A 75 -23.99 -4.05 -15.29
N GLU A 76 -24.95 -3.24 -14.86
CA GLU A 76 -25.55 -2.18 -15.68
C GLU A 76 -24.58 -1.01 -15.95
N THR A 77 -23.69 -0.73 -14.98
CA THR A 77 -22.70 0.34 -15.10
C THR A 77 -21.55 -0.03 -16.05
N LEU A 78 -21.18 -1.31 -16.12
CA LEU A 78 -20.15 -1.81 -17.04
C LEU A 78 -20.64 -1.81 -18.50
N SER A 79 -21.92 -2.15 -18.70
CA SER A 79 -22.52 -2.24 -20.03
C SER A 79 -22.69 -0.88 -20.71
N SER A 80 -22.96 0.19 -19.93
CA SER A 80 -23.09 1.55 -20.46
C SER A 80 -21.75 2.25 -20.75
N SER A 81 -20.66 1.84 -20.09
CA SER A 81 -19.35 2.51 -20.21
C SER A 81 -18.54 2.07 -21.44
N ILE A 82 -18.83 0.89 -22.01
CA ILE A 82 -18.11 0.36 -23.18
C ILE A 82 -18.56 1.03 -24.49
N ALA A 83 -19.74 1.67 -24.52
CA ALA A 83 -20.33 2.19 -25.74
C ALA A 83 -19.91 3.63 -26.15
N SER A 84 -19.14 4.38 -25.35
CA SER A 84 -18.98 5.83 -25.55
C SER A 84 -17.57 6.43 -25.50
N SER A 85 -16.50 5.66 -25.75
CA SER A 85 -15.17 6.29 -25.88
C SER A 85 -14.27 5.58 -26.88
N ALA A 86 -14.70 5.57 -28.14
CA ALA A 86 -13.78 5.71 -29.27
C ALA A 86 -13.72 7.20 -29.64
N THR A 87 -12.57 7.63 -30.19
CA THR A 87 -12.24 8.95 -30.78
C THR A 87 -12.02 10.14 -29.82
N GLU A 88 -10.76 10.50 -29.56
CA GLU A 88 -10.05 11.62 -30.23
C GLU A 88 -8.81 12.09 -29.42
N GLU A 89 -7.71 12.28 -30.15
CA GLU A 89 -6.41 12.80 -29.72
C GLU A 89 -6.44 14.35 -29.63
N HIS A 90 -5.58 14.96 -28.80
CA HIS A 90 -4.69 16.06 -29.23
C HIS A 90 -3.74 16.59 -28.14
N GLU A 91 -2.60 17.07 -28.66
CA GLU A 91 -1.34 17.52 -28.08
C GLU A 91 -1.33 18.93 -27.44
N ALA A 92 -0.11 19.32 -26.98
CA ALA A 92 0.49 20.65 -26.85
C ALA A 92 0.59 21.22 -25.41
N ASP A 93 1.66 21.87 -24.95
CA ASP A 93 3.06 22.02 -25.38
C ASP A 93 3.84 22.74 -24.24
N LEU A 94 5.19 22.70 -24.30
CA LEU A 94 6.25 23.62 -23.78
C LEU A 94 6.11 24.35 -22.40
N ASP A 95 7.15 24.48 -21.55
CA ASP A 95 8.44 25.13 -21.83
C ASP A 95 9.61 24.62 -20.95
N ILE A 96 10.77 24.53 -21.60
CA ILE A 96 12.09 24.26 -21.05
C ILE A 96 12.82 25.60 -20.86
N VAL A 97 13.32 25.88 -19.66
CA VAL A 97 14.38 26.87 -19.46
C VAL A 97 15.66 26.15 -19.07
N THR A 98 16.57 26.12 -20.04
CA THR A 98 17.92 25.57 -19.98
C THR A 98 18.85 26.58 -19.29
N VAL A 99 19.60 26.15 -18.27
CA VAL A 99 20.82 26.84 -17.84
C VAL A 99 21.99 25.86 -17.86
N LYS A 100 22.84 25.99 -18.88
CA LYS A 100 24.24 25.54 -18.94
C LYS A 100 25.09 26.61 -18.24
N CYS A 101 26.28 26.42 -17.67
CA CYS A 101 27.19 25.31 -17.39
C CYS A 101 28.23 25.90 -16.40
N ASN A 102 28.97 25.07 -15.66
CA ASN A 102 30.44 24.99 -15.77
C ASN A 102 31.01 24.02 -14.74
N THR A 103 31.79 23.09 -15.27
CA THR A 103 32.65 22.13 -14.57
C THR A 103 34.02 22.75 -14.36
N GLU A 104 34.54 22.70 -13.14
CA GLU A 104 35.99 22.68 -12.88
C GLU A 104 36.25 21.87 -11.60
N ASN A 105 37.32 21.06 -11.66
CA ASN A 105 37.82 20.08 -10.70
C ASN A 105 37.74 20.50 -9.22
N VAL A 106 37.44 19.57 -8.31
CA VAL A 106 38.23 19.30 -7.08
C VAL A 106 38.00 17.85 -6.60
N GLU A 107 39.10 17.29 -6.12
CA GLU A 107 39.44 15.96 -5.64
C GLU A 107 38.55 15.35 -4.54
N ALA A 108 38.70 14.03 -4.43
CA ALA A 108 38.10 13.15 -3.45
C ALA A 108 38.38 13.56 -2.00
N ILE A 109 37.31 13.63 -1.18
CA ILE A 109 37.41 13.46 0.27
C ILE A 109 36.27 12.53 0.73
N HIS A 110 36.69 11.37 1.21
CA HIS A 110 35.89 10.35 1.88
C HIS A 110 35.50 10.85 3.27
N LEU A 111 34.20 10.87 3.61
CA LEU A 111 33.73 10.81 5.01
C LEU A 111 32.26 10.36 5.11
N GLY A 112 32.05 9.14 5.61
CA GLY A 112 30.92 8.70 6.43
C GLY A 112 29.48 8.84 5.89
N SER A 113 29.03 7.92 5.04
CA SER A 113 27.61 7.70 4.74
C SER A 113 26.98 6.67 5.69
N LYS A 114 26.08 7.13 6.57
CA LYS A 114 24.95 6.32 7.04
C LYS A 114 23.82 6.50 6.01
N GLU A 115 23.65 5.53 5.11
CA GLU A 115 22.51 5.51 4.20
C GLU A 115 21.76 4.18 4.31
N ASN A 116 20.46 4.33 4.52
CA ASN A 116 19.49 3.28 4.82
C ASN A 116 19.07 2.55 3.55
N ASP A 117 19.01 1.23 3.67
CA ASP A 117 18.45 0.27 2.73
C ASP A 117 16.99 0.60 2.39
N ASN A 118 16.73 0.95 1.13
CA ASN A 118 15.37 1.11 0.61
C ASN A 118 15.14 0.48 -0.78
N LEU A 119 16.09 -0.33 -1.28
CA LEU A 119 15.97 -0.93 -2.61
C LEU A 119 15.39 -2.36 -2.58
N GLY A 120 15.51 -3.08 -1.46
CA GLY A 120 14.93 -4.41 -1.27
C GLY A 120 13.43 -4.44 -0.92
N LYS A 121 12.85 -3.30 -0.51
CA LYS A 121 11.41 -3.20 -0.13
C LYS A 121 10.47 -2.91 -1.29
N ILE A 122 10.99 -2.59 -2.48
CA ILE A 122 10.18 -2.18 -3.63
C ILE A 122 9.65 -3.40 -4.40
N SER A 123 10.36 -4.54 -4.40
CA SER A 123 9.91 -5.76 -5.09
C SER A 123 8.85 -6.54 -4.32
N GLU A 124 8.96 -6.61 -3.00
CA GLU A 124 7.96 -7.27 -2.13
C GLU A 124 6.65 -6.48 -2.03
N ALA A 125 6.74 -5.14 -2.05
CA ALA A 125 5.58 -4.26 -2.10
C ALA A 125 4.83 -4.30 -3.45
N PHE A 126 5.52 -4.65 -4.53
CA PHE A 126 4.93 -4.78 -5.87
C PHE A 126 4.16 -6.11 -6.02
N LEU A 127 4.67 -7.22 -5.48
CA LEU A 127 3.97 -8.50 -5.52
C LEU A 127 2.75 -8.57 -4.60
N ALA A 128 2.77 -7.86 -3.47
CA ALA A 128 1.58 -7.64 -2.63
C ALA A 128 0.53 -6.70 -3.26
N SER A 129 0.85 -6.03 -4.39
CA SER A 129 -0.07 -5.13 -5.10
C SER A 129 -0.85 -5.79 -6.25
N SER A 130 -0.64 -7.08 -6.46
CA SER A 130 -1.33 -7.88 -7.49
C SER A 130 -2.63 -8.53 -7.00
N SER A 131 -3.20 -8.09 -5.87
CA SER A 131 -4.60 -8.38 -5.58
C SER A 131 -5.46 -7.40 -6.40
N PRO A 132 -6.26 -7.88 -7.35
CA PRO A 132 -7.12 -7.00 -8.12
C PRO A 132 -8.14 -6.37 -7.18
N VAL A 133 -8.20 -5.05 -7.27
CA VAL A 133 -9.28 -4.16 -6.83
C VAL A 133 -9.31 -3.79 -5.34
N GLY A 134 -9.17 -2.48 -5.10
CA GLY A 134 -9.69 -1.86 -3.90
C GLY A 134 -11.22 -2.00 -3.84
N PHE A 135 -11.69 -3.06 -3.22
CA PHE A 135 -12.98 -3.15 -2.54
C PHE A 135 -12.76 -4.10 -1.37
N THR A 136 -12.68 -3.57 -0.15
CA THR A 136 -12.87 -4.43 1.01
C THR A 136 -14.37 -4.73 1.06
N ALA A 137 -14.76 -5.88 0.53
CA ALA A 137 -16.04 -6.49 0.89
C ALA A 137 -16.15 -6.49 2.43
N PHE A 138 -17.29 -6.04 2.93
CA PHE A 138 -17.57 -5.90 4.35
C PHE A 138 -17.55 -7.27 5.01
N TYR A 139 -16.78 -7.42 6.09
CA TYR A 139 -16.87 -8.56 6.99
C TYR A 139 -17.93 -8.23 8.05
N GLY A 140 -19.19 -8.54 7.76
CA GLY A 140 -20.32 -8.56 8.70
C GLY A 140 -20.86 -7.21 9.22
N ASP A 141 -22.18 -7.15 9.45
CA ASP A 141 -22.90 -5.98 9.97
C ASP A 141 -22.42 -5.52 11.36
N ASN A 142 -21.85 -6.45 12.14
CA ASN A 142 -21.48 -6.21 13.53
C ASN A 142 -20.21 -5.34 13.66
N GLU A 143 -19.22 -5.52 12.79
CA GLU A 143 -17.98 -4.70 12.78
C GLU A 143 -18.25 -3.28 12.27
N LEU A 144 -19.14 -3.15 11.27
CA LEU A 144 -19.60 -1.88 10.73
C LEU A 144 -20.35 -1.07 11.81
N SER A 145 -21.31 -1.69 12.49
CA SER A 145 -22.05 -1.05 13.57
C SER A 145 -21.15 -0.59 14.72
N THR A 146 -20.11 -1.38 15.06
CA THR A 146 -19.17 -1.06 16.14
C THR A 146 -18.30 0.15 15.82
N CYS A 147 -17.73 0.21 14.61
CA CYS A 147 -16.89 1.33 14.19
C CYS A 147 -17.70 2.63 14.11
N LEU A 148 -18.90 2.58 13.52
CA LEU A 148 -19.80 3.71 13.38
C LEU A 148 -20.24 4.29 14.73
N ARG A 149 -20.62 3.42 15.68
CA ARG A 149 -21.06 3.84 17.01
C ARG A 149 -19.98 4.62 17.75
N LYS A 150 -18.72 4.17 17.73
CA LYS A 150 -17.66 4.80 18.52
C LYS A 150 -17.26 6.20 18.06
N SER A 151 -17.12 6.41 16.75
CA SER A 151 -16.85 7.75 16.23
C SER A 151 -18.03 8.69 16.46
N PHE A 152 -19.27 8.21 16.22
CA PHE A 152 -20.47 9.02 16.37
C PHE A 152 -20.72 9.43 17.83
N ASN A 153 -20.49 8.52 18.78
CA ASN A 153 -20.76 8.72 20.20
C ASN A 153 -19.60 9.38 20.96
N LEU A 154 -18.45 9.62 20.31
CA LEU A 154 -17.30 10.24 20.95
C LEU A 154 -17.63 11.62 21.54
N ASN A 155 -17.56 11.74 22.86
CA ASN A 155 -17.56 13.04 23.54
C ASN A 155 -16.14 13.62 23.50
N LEU A 156 -15.88 14.44 22.48
CA LEU A 156 -14.55 14.98 22.19
C LEU A 156 -13.94 15.75 23.37
N TYR A 157 -14.73 16.54 24.09
CA TYR A 157 -14.24 17.29 25.25
C TYR A 157 -13.79 16.37 26.38
N LYS A 158 -14.61 15.38 26.75
CA LYS A 158 -14.29 14.42 27.81
C LYS A 158 -13.06 13.59 27.43
N PHE A 159 -12.98 13.16 26.18
CA PHE A 159 -11.86 12.40 25.64
C PHE A 159 -10.54 13.19 25.73
N LEU A 160 -10.53 14.45 25.28
CA LEU A 160 -9.34 15.31 25.37
C LEU A 160 -8.96 15.63 26.82
N ASN A 161 -9.94 15.91 27.67
CA ASN A 161 -9.69 16.19 29.08
C ASN A 161 -9.15 14.96 29.85
N GLY A 162 -9.32 13.75 29.32
CA GLY A 162 -8.74 12.51 29.85
C GLY A 162 -7.24 12.38 29.64
N THR A 163 -6.61 13.17 28.77
CA THR A 163 -5.17 13.06 28.45
C THR A 163 -4.43 14.34 28.78
N ASN A 164 -3.16 14.24 29.19
CA ASN A 164 -2.32 15.43 29.46
C ASN A 164 -2.14 16.28 28.20
N SER A 165 -1.93 15.62 27.05
CA SER A 165 -1.82 16.28 25.74
C SER A 165 -3.13 16.96 25.32
N GLY A 166 -4.29 16.37 25.61
CA GLY A 166 -5.60 16.97 25.30
C GLY A 166 -5.93 18.14 26.20
N LYS A 167 -5.60 18.08 27.50
CA LYS A 167 -5.68 19.24 28.42
C LYS A 167 -4.85 20.42 27.93
N TYR A 168 -3.66 20.16 27.37
CA TYR A 168 -2.83 21.19 26.75
C TYR A 168 -3.49 21.81 25.51
N VAL A 169 -4.11 21.01 24.64
CA VAL A 169 -4.86 21.52 23.47
C VAL A 169 -6.03 22.41 23.93
N LEU A 170 -6.81 21.96 24.91
CA LEU A 170 -7.93 22.71 25.48
C LEU A 170 -7.49 24.03 26.12
N SER A 171 -6.40 24.02 26.90
CA SER A 171 -5.89 25.23 27.57
C SER A 171 -5.30 26.24 26.58
N THR A 172 -4.59 25.76 25.55
CA THR A 172 -4.05 26.61 24.47
C THR A 172 -5.18 27.30 23.73
N TYR A 173 -6.22 26.57 23.35
CA TYR A 173 -7.38 27.16 22.69
C TYR A 173 -8.11 28.17 23.59
N LYS A 174 -8.28 27.86 24.89
CA LYS A 174 -8.92 28.77 25.85
C LYS A 174 -8.17 30.11 25.97
N ARG A 175 -6.85 30.11 25.83
CA ARG A 175 -6.02 31.32 25.91
C ARG A 175 -5.98 32.10 24.60
N GLU A 176 -5.87 31.41 23.47
CA GLU A 176 -5.54 32.02 22.17
C GLU A 176 -6.72 32.06 21.18
N ASN A 177 -7.84 31.41 21.53
CA ASN A 177 -9.04 31.20 20.69
C ASN A 177 -8.73 30.60 19.30
N LYS A 178 -7.58 29.92 19.18
CA LYS A 178 -7.08 29.32 17.94
C LYS A 178 -6.15 28.17 18.26
N LEU A 179 -6.15 27.13 17.43
CA LEU A 179 -5.16 26.07 17.55
C LEU A 179 -3.91 26.39 16.73
N THR A 180 -2.75 26.23 17.36
CA THR A 180 -1.46 26.27 16.67
C THR A 180 -1.24 24.97 15.89
N SER A 181 -0.32 24.97 14.91
CA SER A 181 0.02 23.74 14.15
C SER A 181 0.43 22.58 15.08
N LYS A 182 1.16 22.89 16.15
CA LYS A 182 1.55 21.92 17.20
C LYS A 182 0.32 21.35 17.91
N ALA A 183 -0.60 22.20 18.36
CA ALA A 183 -1.83 21.76 19.03
C ALA A 183 -2.73 20.93 18.10
N ARG A 184 -2.85 21.29 16.82
CA ARG A 184 -3.60 20.49 15.82
C ARG A 184 -3.00 19.10 15.61
N ASN A 185 -1.67 19.00 15.54
CA ASN A 185 -1.00 17.71 15.39
C ASN A 185 -1.18 16.84 16.63
N MET A 186 -1.09 17.42 17.84
CA MET A 186 -1.38 16.71 19.09
C MET A 186 -2.83 16.24 19.16
N LEU A 187 -3.78 17.10 18.80
CA LEU A 187 -5.21 16.77 18.73
C LEU A 187 -5.46 15.55 17.85
N VAL A 188 -4.94 15.59 16.62
CA VAL A 188 -5.10 14.51 15.63
C VAL A 188 -4.44 13.22 16.10
N ASP A 189 -3.28 13.31 16.73
CA ASP A 189 -2.58 12.16 17.29
C ASP A 189 -3.39 11.49 18.41
N ILE A 190 -3.91 12.26 19.36
CA ILE A 190 -4.74 11.75 20.46
C ILE A 190 -6.00 11.03 19.91
N LEU A 191 -6.67 11.64 18.93
CA LEU A 191 -7.91 11.11 18.38
C LEU A 191 -7.71 9.83 17.58
N ILE A 192 -6.75 9.81 16.66
CA ILE A 192 -6.54 8.64 15.81
C ILE A 192 -5.99 7.47 16.62
N ASN A 193 -5.03 7.70 17.53
CA ASN A 193 -4.51 6.60 18.35
C ASN A 193 -5.61 6.00 19.24
N GLY A 194 -6.39 6.83 19.95
CA GLY A 194 -7.43 6.29 20.83
C GLY A 194 -8.52 5.55 20.08
N LEU A 195 -9.00 6.08 18.96
CA LEU A 195 -10.01 5.38 18.15
C LEU A 195 -9.45 4.12 17.48
N MET A 196 -8.19 4.11 17.05
CA MET A 196 -7.57 2.89 16.53
C MET A 196 -7.43 1.82 17.61
N THR A 197 -7.09 2.18 18.85
CA THR A 197 -7.07 1.24 19.97
C THR A 197 -8.45 0.64 20.22
N GLU A 198 -9.51 1.43 20.12
CA GLU A 198 -10.86 0.97 20.39
C GLU A 198 -11.53 0.22 19.22
N CYS A 199 -11.17 0.53 17.96
CA CYS A 199 -11.76 -0.06 16.75
C CYS A 199 -10.86 -1.11 16.07
N ASN A 200 -9.96 -1.76 16.83
CA ASN A 200 -8.99 -2.74 16.31
C ASN A 200 -8.22 -2.25 15.07
N GLY A 201 -7.90 -0.96 15.01
CA GLY A 201 -7.14 -0.32 13.94
C GLY A 201 -7.92 0.01 12.66
N ARG A 202 -9.24 -0.20 12.62
CA ARG A 202 -10.07 0.06 11.43
C ARG A 202 -10.90 1.33 11.61
N LEU A 203 -10.70 2.31 10.72
CA LEU A 203 -11.51 3.54 10.65
C LEU A 203 -12.05 3.72 9.23
N LEU A 204 -13.30 4.16 9.14
CA LEU A 204 -14.06 4.38 7.92
C LEU A 204 -14.06 5.85 7.50
N PRO A 205 -14.34 6.15 6.21
CA PRO A 205 -14.49 7.53 5.71
C PRO A 205 -15.40 8.42 6.57
N ILE A 206 -16.52 7.84 7.03
CA ILE A 206 -17.50 8.54 7.88
C ILE A 206 -16.95 8.88 9.26
N ASP A 207 -16.02 8.08 9.80
CA ASP A 207 -15.40 8.36 11.09
C ASP A 207 -14.58 9.65 11.03
N PHE A 208 -13.84 9.84 9.94
CA PHE A 208 -13.08 11.07 9.71
C PHE A 208 -13.97 12.30 9.52
N GLN A 209 -15.11 12.13 8.84
CA GLN A 209 -16.10 13.20 8.69
C GLN A 209 -16.71 13.59 10.03
N ASN A 210 -17.11 12.61 10.85
CA ASN A 210 -17.66 12.83 12.17
C ASN A 210 -16.65 13.52 13.10
N LEU A 211 -15.39 13.08 13.08
CA LEU A 211 -14.31 13.72 13.81
C LEU A 211 -14.09 15.17 13.39
N ALA A 212 -14.02 15.45 12.08
CA ALA A 212 -13.85 16.81 11.58
C ALA A 212 -14.99 17.73 12.07
N ASN A 213 -16.23 17.26 12.00
CA ASN A 213 -17.40 18.01 12.48
C ASN A 213 -17.36 18.25 14.00
N LYS A 214 -16.98 17.24 14.79
CA LYS A 214 -16.84 17.37 16.26
C LYS A 214 -15.71 18.33 16.63
N ILE A 215 -14.59 18.31 15.90
CA ILE A 215 -13.48 19.23 16.09
C ILE A 215 -13.94 20.67 15.87
N SER A 216 -14.60 20.96 14.75
CA SER A 216 -15.12 22.31 14.49
C SER A 216 -16.24 22.72 15.44
N SER A 217 -17.00 21.76 15.99
CA SER A 217 -17.99 22.07 17.04
C SER A 217 -17.33 22.46 18.37
N LEU A 218 -16.22 21.82 18.73
CA LEU A 218 -15.49 22.12 19.97
C LEU A 218 -14.55 23.32 19.85
N PHE A 219 -14.00 23.53 18.64
CA PHE A 219 -13.09 24.61 18.30
C PHE A 219 -13.65 25.41 17.12
N PRO A 220 -14.57 26.36 17.35
CA PRO A 220 -15.28 27.07 16.28
C PRO A 220 -14.40 27.82 15.26
N THR A 221 -13.13 28.09 15.57
CA THR A 221 -12.18 28.72 14.63
C THR A 221 -11.48 27.73 13.69
N GLU A 222 -11.78 26.44 13.80
CA GLU A 222 -11.20 25.38 12.97
C GLU A 222 -12.11 25.00 11.80
N ASP A 223 -11.55 24.98 10.60
CA ASP A 223 -12.23 24.53 9.37
C ASP A 223 -12.22 22.99 9.28
N PRO A 224 -13.39 22.32 9.15
CA PRO A 224 -13.47 20.87 8.99
C PRO A 224 -12.59 20.33 7.85
N GLN A 225 -12.42 21.07 6.76
CA GLN A 225 -11.63 20.64 5.60
C GLN A 225 -10.13 20.51 5.90
N VAL A 226 -9.63 21.16 6.95
CA VAL A 226 -8.23 20.97 7.43
C VAL A 226 -8.03 19.54 7.93
N TYR A 227 -9.09 18.94 8.47
CA TYR A 227 -9.04 17.63 9.12
C TYR A 227 -9.44 16.50 8.19
N TYR A 228 -10.45 16.72 7.34
CA TYR A 228 -10.92 15.74 6.38
C TYR A 228 -11.56 16.36 5.15
N ILE A 229 -11.09 15.91 3.98
CA ILE A 229 -11.71 16.14 2.67
C ILE A 229 -11.98 14.76 2.07
N PRO A 230 -13.25 14.42 1.75
CA PRO A 230 -13.61 13.11 1.22
C PRO A 230 -12.99 12.87 -0.17
N ARG A 231 -12.97 11.60 -0.57
CA ARG A 231 -12.53 11.20 -1.90
C ARG A 231 -13.49 11.74 -2.94
N VAL A 232 -12.95 12.37 -3.99
CA VAL A 232 -13.74 12.80 -5.16
C VAL A 232 -13.68 11.71 -6.22
N ARG A 233 -14.85 11.30 -6.72
CA ARG A 233 -14.94 10.28 -7.78
C ARG A 233 -14.45 10.84 -9.11
N LYS A 234 -14.16 9.97 -10.09
CA LYS A 234 -13.64 10.40 -11.40
C LYS A 234 -14.60 11.35 -12.10
N GLN A 235 -15.90 11.04 -12.01
CA GLN A 235 -17.02 11.76 -12.63
C GLN A 235 -17.24 13.16 -12.03
N GLU A 236 -16.90 13.32 -10.76
CA GLU A 236 -17.08 14.57 -9.99
C GLU A 236 -15.82 15.45 -10.02
N SER A 237 -14.73 14.94 -10.58
CA SER A 237 -13.45 15.63 -10.63
C SER A 237 -13.33 16.43 -11.91
N MET A 238 -13.05 17.73 -11.78
CA MET A 238 -12.74 18.63 -12.90
C MET A 238 -11.61 18.13 -13.81
N LYS A 239 -10.76 17.23 -13.29
CA LYS A 239 -9.62 16.64 -14.02
C LYS A 239 -9.89 15.24 -14.56
N LEU A 240 -11.15 14.76 -14.50
CA LEU A 240 -11.56 13.40 -14.90
C LEU A 240 -10.67 12.30 -14.31
N LYS A 241 -10.17 12.52 -13.09
CA LYS A 241 -9.31 11.60 -12.33
C LYS A 241 -9.77 11.55 -10.88
N PRO A 242 -9.79 10.37 -10.23
CA PRO A 242 -10.19 10.27 -8.83
C PRO A 242 -9.18 11.01 -7.94
N ILE A 243 -9.68 11.80 -6.99
CA ILE A 243 -8.85 12.52 -6.01
C ILE A 243 -8.99 11.79 -4.67
N ASN A 244 -7.88 11.26 -4.16
CA ASN A 244 -7.87 10.58 -2.87
C ASN A 244 -8.29 11.51 -1.73
N ALA A 245 -8.88 10.94 -0.68
CA ALA A 245 -9.20 11.67 0.55
C ALA A 245 -7.94 12.30 1.16
N LYS A 246 -8.08 13.51 1.70
CA LYS A 246 -6.99 14.33 2.26
C LYS A 246 -7.37 14.84 3.65
N GLY A 247 -6.39 15.37 4.37
CA GLY A 247 -6.60 16.03 5.67
C GLY A 247 -5.81 15.36 6.78
N LYS A 248 -5.59 16.12 7.87
CA LYS A 248 -4.69 15.69 8.96
C LYS A 248 -5.07 14.33 9.57
N LEU A 249 -6.37 14.06 9.73
CA LEU A 249 -6.85 12.82 10.35
C LEU A 249 -6.51 11.59 9.49
N VAL A 250 -6.79 11.66 8.19
CA VAL A 250 -6.53 10.56 7.25
C VAL A 250 -5.03 10.34 7.05
N ASP A 251 -4.25 11.42 6.97
CA ASP A 251 -2.80 11.31 6.82
C ASP A 251 -2.16 10.68 8.06
N LYS A 252 -2.63 11.04 9.26
CA LYS A 252 -2.18 10.41 10.50
C LYS A 252 -2.55 8.93 10.56
N TYR A 253 -3.79 8.58 10.20
CA TYR A 253 -4.26 7.19 10.13
C TYR A 253 -3.41 6.35 9.16
N ARG A 254 -3.15 6.85 7.95
CA ARG A 254 -2.29 6.18 6.96
C ARG A 254 -0.88 5.97 7.49
N ASN A 255 -0.29 6.97 8.15
CA ASN A 255 1.04 6.88 8.73
C ASN A 255 1.11 5.83 9.85
N LEU A 256 0.13 5.81 10.76
CA LEU A 256 0.05 4.82 11.83
C LEU A 256 -0.17 3.41 11.28
N ASN A 257 -1.09 3.23 10.34
CA ASN A 257 -1.28 1.94 9.67
C ASN A 257 -0.02 1.45 8.96
N ARG A 258 0.76 2.36 8.36
CA ARG A 258 2.05 1.98 7.74
C ARG A 258 3.05 1.50 8.80
N LEU A 259 3.09 2.14 9.97
CA LEU A 259 3.93 1.72 11.09
C LEU A 259 3.49 0.36 11.64
N PHE A 260 2.21 0.18 11.96
CA PHE A 260 1.69 -1.10 12.47
C PHE A 260 1.80 -2.23 11.45
N LYS A 261 1.66 -1.96 10.15
CA LYS A 261 1.93 -2.96 9.11
C LYS A 261 3.42 -3.31 9.04
N ALA A 262 4.31 -2.33 9.15
CA ALA A 262 5.74 -2.60 9.18
C ALA A 262 6.15 -3.41 10.43
N GLU A 263 5.51 -3.15 11.57
CA GLU A 263 5.71 -3.86 12.83
C GLU A 263 5.12 -5.26 12.79
N LYS A 264 3.90 -5.45 12.27
CA LYS A 264 3.34 -6.80 12.02
C LYS A 264 4.17 -7.59 11.03
N VAL A 265 4.65 -6.97 9.96
CA VAL A 265 5.58 -7.63 9.03
C VAL A 265 6.87 -7.97 9.77
N ALA A 266 7.40 -7.10 10.63
CA ALA A 266 8.58 -7.40 11.43
C ALA A 266 8.34 -8.53 12.45
N GLU A 267 7.22 -8.54 13.16
CA GLU A 267 6.79 -9.62 14.07
C GLU A 267 6.53 -10.91 13.31
N GLU A 268 5.87 -10.89 12.16
CA GLU A 268 5.67 -12.05 11.31
C GLU A 268 7.00 -12.54 10.74
N THR A 269 7.95 -11.65 10.45
CA THR A 269 9.33 -11.97 10.05
C THR A 269 10.13 -12.51 11.23
N GLU A 270 9.90 -12.06 12.46
CA GLU A 270 10.54 -12.56 13.68
C GLU A 270 9.95 -13.91 14.12
N VAL A 271 8.63 -14.10 14.00
CA VAL A 271 7.93 -15.36 14.22
C VAL A 271 8.27 -16.35 13.10
N HIS A 272 8.46 -15.90 11.85
CA HIS A 272 9.05 -16.72 10.80
C HIS A 272 10.52 -17.02 11.08
N LYS A 273 11.32 -16.09 11.61
CA LYS A 273 12.71 -16.37 12.06
C LYS A 273 12.76 -17.37 13.22
N GLN A 274 11.79 -17.34 14.13
CA GLN A 274 11.67 -18.29 15.25
C GLN A 274 11.12 -19.65 14.78
N LYS A 275 10.20 -19.71 13.81
CA LYS A 275 9.75 -20.96 13.18
C LYS A 275 10.72 -21.51 12.13
N SER A 276 11.61 -20.69 11.59
CA SER A 276 12.72 -21.09 10.72
C SER A 276 14.05 -21.17 11.45
N SER A 277 14.04 -21.28 12.78
CA SER A 277 15.11 -21.94 13.51
C SER A 277 15.02 -23.45 13.21
N SER A 278 15.24 -23.82 11.95
CA SER A 278 15.94 -25.06 11.67
C SER A 278 17.22 -24.97 12.47
N THR A 279 17.35 -25.80 13.51
CA THR A 279 18.51 -25.89 14.39
C THR A 279 19.76 -25.73 13.54
N ILE A 280 20.44 -24.58 13.62
CA ILE A 280 21.71 -24.39 12.91
C ILE A 280 22.64 -25.44 13.50
N THR A 281 22.98 -26.47 12.72
CA THR A 281 23.86 -27.55 13.16
C THR A 281 25.30 -27.23 12.78
N GLY A 282 26.27 -27.80 13.50
CA GLY A 282 27.70 -27.66 13.15
C GLY A 282 28.01 -28.10 11.72
N GLU A 283 27.26 -29.08 11.20
CA GLU A 283 27.39 -29.58 9.83
C GLU A 283 27.07 -28.50 8.76
N MET A 284 26.13 -27.61 9.05
CA MET A 284 25.77 -26.50 8.16
C MET A 284 26.91 -25.49 8.08
N GLU A 285 27.52 -25.16 9.23
CA GLU A 285 28.66 -24.24 9.29
C GLU A 285 29.90 -24.83 8.61
N GLU A 286 30.17 -26.13 8.80
CA GLU A 286 31.23 -26.83 8.10
C GLU A 286 31.02 -26.82 6.58
N SER A 287 29.78 -27.06 6.13
CA SER A 287 29.43 -27.01 4.71
C SER A 287 29.57 -25.60 4.13
N ALA A 288 29.18 -24.56 4.87
CA ALA A 288 29.38 -23.17 4.46
C ALA A 288 30.88 -22.82 4.36
N LYS A 289 31.71 -23.25 5.32
CA LYS A 289 33.18 -23.06 5.28
C LYS A 289 33.80 -23.81 4.11
N TRP A 290 33.31 -25.02 3.80
CA TRP A 290 33.80 -25.82 2.67
C TRP A 290 33.58 -25.08 1.34
N LEU A 291 32.39 -24.53 1.12
CA LEU A 291 32.03 -23.79 -0.11
C LEU A 291 32.81 -22.48 -0.31
N LYS A 292 33.52 -21.98 0.70
CA LYS A 292 34.44 -20.83 0.56
C LYS A 292 35.78 -21.22 -0.07
N HIS A 293 36.20 -22.47 0.10
CA HIS A 293 37.54 -22.93 -0.27
C HIS A 293 37.53 -23.93 -1.43
N PHE A 294 36.42 -24.64 -1.64
CA PHE A 294 36.32 -25.72 -2.62
C PHE A 294 35.19 -25.48 -3.60
N MET A 295 35.46 -25.77 -4.87
CA MET A 295 34.51 -25.58 -5.98
C MET A 295 34.27 -26.85 -6.81
N GLU A 296 34.99 -27.93 -6.48
CA GLU A 296 34.89 -29.24 -7.13
C GLU A 296 35.18 -30.34 -6.10
N PRO A 297 34.70 -31.59 -6.33
CA PRO A 297 33.82 -32.02 -7.43
C PRO A 297 32.38 -31.48 -7.29
N TRP A 298 31.66 -31.36 -8.41
CA TRP A 298 30.35 -30.68 -8.43
C TRP A 298 29.28 -31.37 -7.57
N ASP A 299 29.32 -32.70 -7.46
CA ASP A 299 28.40 -33.44 -6.59
C ASP A 299 28.59 -33.07 -5.10
N ALA A 300 29.84 -32.85 -4.68
CA ALA A 300 30.15 -32.37 -3.33
C ALA A 300 29.68 -30.92 -3.13
N VAL A 301 29.82 -30.07 -4.15
CA VAL A 301 29.29 -28.69 -4.13
C VAL A 301 27.79 -28.72 -3.91
N ILE A 302 27.03 -29.49 -4.70
CA ILE A 302 25.57 -29.60 -4.56
C ILE A 302 25.20 -30.09 -3.15
N LYS A 303 25.90 -31.10 -2.63
CA LYS A 303 25.68 -31.59 -1.27
C LYS A 303 25.85 -30.49 -0.22
N HIS A 304 27.01 -29.84 -0.20
CA HIS A 304 27.29 -28.77 0.76
C HIS A 304 26.38 -27.54 0.55
N TRP A 305 25.96 -27.27 -0.68
CA TRP A 305 25.03 -26.18 -1.02
C TRP A 305 23.65 -26.40 -0.40
N ASN A 306 23.11 -27.62 -0.53
CA ASN A 306 21.85 -28.02 0.09
C ASN A 306 21.96 -27.98 1.63
N THR A 307 23.02 -28.56 2.20
CA THR A 307 23.21 -28.60 3.67
C THR A 307 23.31 -27.18 4.27
N SER A 308 23.95 -26.25 3.56
CA SER A 308 24.13 -24.86 4.03
C SER A 308 22.97 -23.92 3.69
N PHE A 309 21.87 -24.41 3.10
CA PHE A 309 20.76 -23.61 2.59
C PHE A 309 20.21 -22.61 3.62
N ALA A 310 19.94 -23.03 4.86
CA ALA A 310 19.37 -22.11 5.85
C ALA A 310 20.32 -20.99 6.26
N LEU A 311 21.64 -21.25 6.33
CA LEU A 311 22.65 -20.22 6.61
C LEU A 311 22.69 -19.18 5.49
N ARG A 312 22.68 -19.66 4.24
CA ARG A 312 22.66 -18.79 3.06
C ARG A 312 21.39 -17.97 2.97
N ARG A 313 20.24 -18.58 3.17
CA ARG A 313 18.93 -17.91 3.18
C ARG A 313 18.85 -16.81 4.23
N ASN A 314 19.49 -17.02 5.37
CA ASN A 314 19.51 -16.07 6.48
C ASN A 314 20.71 -15.10 6.41
N THR A 315 21.52 -15.14 5.35
CA THR A 315 22.68 -14.25 5.17
C THR A 315 22.20 -12.82 4.92
N SER A 316 22.49 -11.92 5.86
CA SER A 316 22.10 -10.50 5.77
C SER A 316 23.28 -9.66 5.26
N VAL A 317 23.37 -9.48 3.95
CA VAL A 317 24.37 -8.60 3.30
C VAL A 317 23.71 -7.50 2.49
N THR A 318 24.34 -6.33 2.45
CA THR A 318 23.74 -5.12 1.87
C THR A 318 23.84 -5.03 0.35
N THR A 319 24.69 -5.84 -0.29
CA THR A 319 24.93 -5.76 -1.74
C THR A 319 25.14 -7.15 -2.34
N VAL A 320 24.85 -7.29 -3.64
CA VAL A 320 25.11 -8.51 -4.41
C VAL A 320 26.60 -8.87 -4.37
N THR A 321 27.49 -7.88 -4.48
CA THR A 321 28.94 -8.11 -4.42
C THR A 321 29.37 -8.78 -3.11
N LYS A 322 28.89 -8.27 -1.96
CA LYS A 322 29.16 -8.88 -0.65
C LYS A 322 28.56 -10.29 -0.53
N PHE A 323 27.39 -10.53 -1.15
CA PHE A 323 26.82 -11.88 -1.17
C PHE A 323 27.67 -12.86 -1.97
N LEU A 324 28.19 -12.44 -3.13
CA LEU A 324 29.08 -13.24 -3.96
C LEU A 324 30.48 -13.40 -3.33
N GLU A 325 30.89 -12.51 -2.44
CA GLU A 325 32.11 -12.67 -1.62
C GLU A 325 31.90 -13.70 -0.51
N GLU A 326 30.71 -13.72 0.12
CA GLU A 326 30.36 -14.69 1.15
C GLU A 326 30.12 -16.10 0.58
N TRP A 327 29.59 -16.18 -0.65
CA TRP A 327 29.32 -17.42 -1.40
C TRP A 327 30.06 -17.43 -2.75
N PRO A 328 31.41 -17.54 -2.75
CA PRO A 328 32.24 -17.40 -3.95
C PRO A 328 31.96 -18.46 -5.03
N ILE A 329 31.41 -19.61 -4.63
CA ILE A 329 30.96 -20.65 -5.56
C ILE A 329 29.96 -20.15 -6.62
N LEU A 330 29.24 -19.06 -6.33
CA LEU A 330 28.31 -18.45 -7.28
C LEU A 330 28.99 -17.75 -8.46
N LYS A 331 30.32 -17.56 -8.42
CA LYS A 331 31.12 -17.07 -9.56
C LYS A 331 31.49 -18.20 -10.53
N HIS A 332 31.21 -19.46 -10.18
CA HIS A 332 31.49 -20.61 -11.02
C HIS A 332 30.55 -20.66 -12.24
N GLN A 333 31.03 -21.17 -13.37
CA GLN A 333 30.24 -21.29 -14.61
C GLN A 333 28.95 -22.12 -14.45
N LYS A 334 28.92 -23.08 -13.50
CA LYS A 334 27.74 -23.91 -13.20
C LYS A 334 26.83 -23.33 -12.11
N ALA A 335 27.12 -22.14 -11.58
CA ALA A 335 26.39 -21.54 -10.45
C ALA A 335 24.89 -21.39 -10.69
N ILE A 336 24.45 -21.30 -11.95
CA ILE A 336 23.03 -21.23 -12.29
C ILE A 336 22.22 -22.39 -11.71
N SER A 337 22.79 -23.62 -11.67
CA SER A 337 22.08 -24.76 -11.09
C SER A 337 21.92 -24.64 -9.57
N LEU A 338 22.84 -23.95 -8.89
CA LEU A 338 22.76 -23.70 -7.45
C LEU A 338 21.63 -22.70 -7.12
N ILE A 339 21.49 -21.66 -7.94
CA ILE A 339 20.39 -20.70 -7.84
C ILE A 339 19.05 -21.41 -8.07
N GLN A 340 19.00 -22.31 -9.05
CA GLN A 340 17.80 -23.09 -9.33
C GLN A 340 17.42 -24.02 -8.16
N ILE A 341 18.40 -24.72 -7.56
CA ILE A 341 18.18 -25.55 -6.37
C ILE A 341 17.55 -24.71 -5.24
N ASP A 342 18.11 -23.53 -4.96
CA ASP A 342 17.57 -22.66 -3.91
C ASP A 342 16.16 -22.18 -4.22
N PHE A 343 15.89 -21.83 -5.48
CA PHE A 343 14.56 -21.42 -5.92
C PHE A 343 13.55 -22.56 -5.73
N GLU A 344 13.89 -23.78 -6.11
CA GLU A 344 13.06 -24.97 -5.93
C GLU A 344 12.82 -25.28 -4.44
N CYS A 345 13.83 -25.11 -3.58
CA CYS A 345 13.67 -25.23 -2.13
C CYS A 345 12.72 -24.18 -1.55
N MET A 346 12.73 -22.95 -2.08
CA MET A 346 11.87 -21.86 -1.61
C MET A 346 10.45 -21.94 -2.18
N PHE A 347 10.30 -22.44 -3.40
CA PHE A 347 9.03 -22.46 -4.14
C PHE A 347 8.83 -23.80 -4.89
N PRO A 348 8.56 -24.91 -4.17
CA PRO A 348 8.52 -26.25 -4.76
C PRO A 348 7.53 -26.39 -5.93
N ASP A 349 6.38 -25.72 -5.85
CA ASP A 349 5.32 -25.80 -6.87
C ASP A 349 5.47 -24.76 -7.99
N SER A 350 6.53 -23.94 -7.94
CA SER A 350 6.76 -22.87 -8.91
C SER A 350 7.81 -23.17 -9.95
N ASN A 351 8.36 -24.39 -9.93
CA ASN A 351 9.33 -24.78 -10.93
C ASN A 351 8.72 -24.66 -12.34
N MET A 352 9.50 -24.13 -13.27
CA MET A 352 9.11 -23.88 -14.67
C MET A 352 7.94 -22.91 -14.91
N ASN A 353 7.27 -22.37 -13.88
CA ASN A 353 6.12 -21.48 -14.06
C ASN A 353 6.46 -20.26 -14.93
N LEU A 354 7.67 -19.72 -14.81
CA LEU A 354 8.13 -18.62 -15.65
C LEU A 354 8.07 -19.01 -17.13
N TYR A 355 8.72 -20.12 -17.51
CA TYR A 355 8.76 -20.58 -18.90
C TYR A 355 7.38 -20.96 -19.44
N VAL A 356 6.57 -21.67 -18.65
CA VAL A 356 5.23 -22.13 -19.07
C VAL A 356 4.26 -20.97 -19.25
N LYS A 357 4.32 -19.97 -18.36
CA LYS A 357 3.35 -18.86 -18.33
C LYS A 357 3.84 -17.62 -19.07
N TRP A 358 5.10 -17.59 -19.52
CA TRP A 358 5.72 -16.42 -20.16
C TRP A 358 4.89 -15.90 -21.34
N GLU A 359 4.55 -16.76 -22.28
CA GLU A 359 3.83 -16.35 -23.49
C GLU A 359 2.44 -15.80 -23.17
N SER A 360 1.68 -16.51 -22.33
CA SER A 360 0.36 -16.05 -21.88
C SER A 360 0.43 -14.72 -21.11
N PHE A 361 1.49 -14.52 -20.32
CA PHE A 361 1.74 -13.27 -19.63
C PHE A 361 2.04 -12.14 -20.62
N PHE A 362 2.93 -12.37 -21.59
CA PHE A 362 3.34 -11.37 -22.56
C PHE A 362 2.19 -10.94 -23.46
N GLU A 363 1.39 -11.88 -23.96
CA GLU A 363 0.19 -11.59 -24.77
C GLU A 363 -0.84 -10.75 -24.00
N LYS A 364 -1.09 -11.10 -22.73
CA LYS A 364 -1.95 -10.28 -21.86
C LYS A 364 -1.38 -8.89 -21.67
N LEU A 365 -0.06 -8.76 -21.52
CA LEU A 365 0.58 -7.45 -21.35
C LEU A 365 0.45 -6.58 -22.60
N LEU A 366 0.60 -7.16 -23.80
CA LEU A 366 0.40 -6.46 -25.07
C LEU A 366 -1.03 -5.94 -25.21
N SER A 367 -2.03 -6.75 -24.87
CA SER A 367 -3.45 -6.34 -25.00
C SER A 367 -3.87 -5.17 -24.11
N ILE A 368 -3.13 -4.89 -23.02
CA ILE A 368 -3.48 -3.83 -22.05
C ILE A 368 -3.01 -2.44 -22.52
N LYS A 369 -2.04 -2.33 -23.42
CA LYS A 369 -1.39 -1.03 -23.70
C LYS A 369 -0.85 -0.87 -25.13
N PRO A 370 -1.53 -0.09 -25.98
CA PRO A 370 -1.07 0.23 -27.34
C PRO A 370 -0.52 1.66 -27.42
N VAL A 371 0.33 2.10 -26.48
CA VAL A 371 1.03 3.38 -26.69
C VAL A 371 2.19 3.09 -27.62
N HIS A 372 1.91 3.20 -28.92
CA HIS A 372 2.84 3.02 -30.01
C HIS A 372 3.80 4.21 -30.06
N ASP A 373 5.06 3.95 -29.74
CA ASP A 373 6.16 4.79 -30.19
C ASP A 373 6.92 4.06 -31.29
N THR A 374 7.68 4.79 -32.10
CA THR A 374 8.40 4.24 -33.26
C THR A 374 9.28 3.04 -32.88
N THR A 375 9.88 3.06 -31.69
CA THR A 375 10.74 1.98 -31.17
C THR A 375 9.93 0.72 -30.85
N THR A 376 8.74 0.87 -30.28
CA THR A 376 7.83 -0.23 -29.97
C THR A 376 7.33 -0.89 -31.26
N ASP A 377 6.97 -0.08 -32.26
CA ASP A 377 6.51 -0.58 -33.56
C ASP A 377 7.61 -1.32 -34.31
N GLU A 378 8.85 -0.81 -34.28
CA GLU A 378 10.02 -1.50 -34.82
C GLU A 378 10.20 -2.87 -34.17
N LEU A 379 10.19 -2.97 -32.84
CA LEU A 379 10.37 -4.24 -32.13
C LEU A 379 9.20 -5.22 -32.37
N LEU A 380 7.97 -4.74 -32.45
CA LEU A 380 6.79 -5.56 -32.80
C LEU A 380 6.87 -6.07 -34.25
N SER A 381 7.38 -5.26 -35.18
CA SER A 381 7.60 -5.68 -36.56
C SER A 381 8.63 -6.81 -36.65
N ILE A 382 9.69 -6.75 -35.83
CA ILE A 382 10.71 -7.81 -35.76
C ILE A 382 10.11 -9.10 -35.16
N LEU A 383 9.25 -9.01 -34.15
CA LEU A 383 8.55 -10.18 -33.59
C LEU A 383 7.64 -10.89 -34.60
N SER A 384 7.20 -10.17 -35.63
CA SER A 384 6.33 -10.70 -36.70
C SER A 384 7.10 -11.41 -37.81
N ILE A 385 8.43 -11.48 -37.74
CA ILE A 385 9.28 -12.18 -38.72
C ILE A 385 9.16 -13.69 -38.51
N ASN A 386 8.81 -14.44 -39.57
CA ASN A 386 8.56 -15.88 -39.51
C ASN A 386 9.78 -16.74 -39.11
N ASP A 387 10.99 -16.30 -39.42
CA ASP A 387 12.24 -17.06 -39.18
C ASP A 387 12.96 -16.66 -37.87
N LEU A 388 12.28 -15.97 -36.95
CA LEU A 388 12.88 -15.55 -35.68
C LEU A 388 12.99 -16.75 -34.71
N ASN A 389 14.23 -17.08 -34.30
CA ASN A 389 14.45 -18.12 -33.29
C ASN A 389 13.90 -17.71 -31.91
N GLU A 390 13.63 -18.71 -31.07
CA GLU A 390 12.95 -18.52 -29.79
C GLU A 390 13.74 -17.63 -28.81
N ASP A 391 15.07 -17.77 -28.75
CA ASP A 391 15.92 -16.94 -27.89
C ASP A 391 15.83 -15.45 -28.30
N SER A 392 15.82 -15.19 -29.61
CA SER A 392 15.69 -13.84 -30.16
C SER A 392 14.30 -13.27 -29.91
N ARG A 393 13.26 -14.11 -30.05
CA ARG A 393 11.87 -13.76 -29.69
C ARG A 393 11.79 -13.34 -28.23
N ILE A 394 12.26 -14.18 -27.31
CA ILE A 394 12.25 -13.90 -25.86
C ILE A 394 13.07 -12.64 -25.54
N ALA A 395 14.25 -12.47 -26.13
CA ALA A 395 15.05 -11.27 -25.95
C ALA A 395 14.29 -10.00 -26.36
N ILE A 396 13.62 -10.01 -27.51
CA ILE A 396 12.82 -8.87 -27.97
C ILE A 396 11.60 -8.65 -27.05
N GLN A 397 10.90 -9.70 -26.63
CA GLN A 397 9.81 -9.60 -25.67
C GLN A 397 10.28 -8.96 -24.34
N ILE A 398 11.46 -9.35 -23.84
CA ILE A 398 12.08 -8.76 -22.65
C ILE A 398 12.42 -7.28 -22.87
N MET A 399 12.94 -6.90 -24.04
CA MET A 399 13.20 -5.49 -24.38
C MET A 399 11.91 -4.67 -24.42
N LEU A 400 10.85 -5.24 -24.98
CA LEU A 400 9.52 -4.63 -25.06
C LEU A 400 8.92 -4.35 -23.68
N LEU A 401 9.26 -5.13 -22.64
CA LEU A 401 8.79 -4.87 -21.28
C LEU A 401 9.09 -3.44 -20.81
N SER A 402 10.23 -2.86 -21.20
CA SER A 402 10.59 -1.50 -20.81
C SER A 402 9.71 -0.43 -21.49
N ASN A 403 9.15 -0.72 -22.67
CA ASN A 403 8.20 0.15 -23.36
C ASN A 403 6.78 -0.04 -22.81
N LEU A 404 6.39 -1.30 -22.61
CA LEU A 404 5.07 -1.69 -22.11
C LEU A 404 4.89 -1.26 -20.64
N ILE A 405 5.94 -1.40 -19.83
CA ILE A 405 5.99 -1.05 -18.40
C ILE A 405 7.05 0.04 -18.19
N PRO A 406 6.77 1.30 -18.59
CA PRO A 406 7.77 2.35 -18.57
C PRO A 406 8.16 2.70 -17.13
N PRO A 407 9.42 3.10 -16.90
CA PRO A 407 9.90 3.47 -15.56
C PRO A 407 9.12 4.68 -15.01
N LYS A 408 8.38 4.45 -13.92
CA LYS A 408 7.58 5.49 -13.23
C LYS A 408 8.26 6.13 -12.02
N GLY A 409 9.45 5.64 -11.63
CA GLY A 409 10.19 6.08 -10.45
C GLY A 409 11.29 7.12 -10.75
N ARG A 410 11.61 7.94 -9.75
CA ARG A 410 12.85 8.74 -9.72
C ARG A 410 13.79 8.13 -8.68
N ILE A 411 15.04 7.91 -9.08
CA ILE A 411 16.10 7.52 -8.17
C ILE A 411 16.72 8.80 -7.62
N ARG A 412 16.79 8.88 -6.29
CA ARG A 412 17.46 9.97 -5.59
C ARG A 412 18.79 9.44 -5.10
N ASN A 413 19.87 9.97 -5.66
CA ASN A 413 21.22 9.72 -5.15
C ASN A 413 21.79 11.06 -4.74
N ASN A 414 21.89 11.30 -3.42
CA ASN A 414 22.25 12.58 -2.83
C ASN A 414 21.40 13.75 -3.37
N SER A 415 22.00 14.61 -4.20
CA SER A 415 21.42 15.80 -4.84
C SER A 415 20.90 15.55 -6.26
N LEU A 416 21.24 14.42 -6.89
CA LEU A 416 20.81 14.11 -8.24
C LEU A 416 19.46 13.39 -8.22
N HIS A 417 18.50 13.96 -8.93
CA HIS A 417 17.23 13.32 -9.23
C HIS A 417 17.30 12.77 -10.65
N TRP A 418 17.48 11.46 -10.78
CA TRP A 418 17.51 10.79 -12.07
C TRP A 418 16.23 9.98 -12.29
N LYS A 419 15.66 10.08 -13.50
CA LYS A 419 14.58 9.22 -13.96
C LYS A 419 15.15 8.34 -15.07
N PRO A 420 15.21 7.02 -14.89
CA PRO A 420 15.63 6.13 -15.97
C PRO A 420 14.73 6.31 -17.19
N THR A 421 15.37 6.40 -18.35
CA THR A 421 14.70 6.35 -19.65
C THR A 421 14.39 4.90 -20.01
N VAL A 422 13.47 4.69 -20.94
CA VAL A 422 13.14 3.35 -21.46
C VAL A 422 14.36 2.67 -22.07
N VAL A 423 15.19 3.43 -22.79
CA VAL A 423 16.44 2.93 -23.39
C VAL A 423 17.45 2.52 -22.33
N GLU A 424 17.59 3.27 -21.24
CA GLU A 424 18.45 2.88 -20.12
C GLU A 424 17.96 1.58 -19.46
N CYS A 425 16.64 1.43 -19.28
CA CYS A 425 16.06 0.19 -18.77
C CYS A 425 16.33 -1.00 -19.71
N GLN A 426 16.14 -0.85 -21.01
CA GLN A 426 16.44 -1.90 -22.00
C GLN A 426 17.91 -2.35 -21.92
N LYS A 427 18.85 -1.39 -21.94
CA LYS A 427 20.29 -1.66 -21.85
C LYS A 427 20.71 -2.27 -20.51
N SER A 428 19.94 -2.03 -19.44
CA SER A 428 20.20 -2.61 -18.12
C SER A 428 19.77 -4.08 -18.02
N ILE A 429 18.78 -4.49 -18.82
CA ILE A 429 18.23 -5.85 -18.80
C ILE A 429 18.99 -6.75 -19.78
N ILE A 430 19.25 -6.26 -21.00
CA ILE A 430 19.98 -7.02 -22.02
C ILE A 430 21.31 -6.34 -22.33
N CYS A 431 22.40 -7.06 -22.07
CA CYS A 431 23.74 -6.63 -22.41
C CYS A 431 24.07 -7.03 -23.86
N HIS A 432 24.07 -6.06 -24.78
CA HIS A 432 24.50 -6.29 -26.15
C HIS A 432 26.04 -6.28 -26.22
N VAL A 433 26.63 -7.46 -26.37
CA VAL A 433 28.07 -7.59 -26.59
C VAL A 433 28.36 -7.38 -28.07
N LYS A 434 29.06 -6.29 -28.41
CA LYS A 434 29.57 -6.08 -29.77
C LYS A 434 30.79 -6.97 -29.97
N VAL A 435 30.63 -8.02 -30.76
CA VAL A 435 31.77 -8.84 -31.18
C VAL A 435 32.46 -8.15 -32.35
N ASN A 436 33.65 -7.61 -32.12
CA ASN A 436 34.50 -7.13 -33.21
C ASN A 436 35.06 -8.36 -33.95
N TYR A 437 34.51 -8.67 -35.12
CA TYR A 437 34.92 -9.82 -35.93
C TYR A 437 36.39 -9.76 -36.43
N LEU A 438 37.10 -8.64 -36.21
CA LEU A 438 38.53 -8.51 -36.55
C LEU A 438 39.47 -9.31 -35.62
N GLU A 439 39.06 -9.68 -34.41
CA GLU A 439 39.92 -10.42 -33.47
C GLU A 439 39.72 -11.95 -33.49
N LEU A 440 38.57 -12.45 -33.97
CA LEU A 440 38.29 -13.89 -34.00
C LEU A 440 39.13 -14.65 -35.04
N HIS A 441 39.65 -13.98 -36.08
CA HIS A 441 40.53 -14.62 -37.06
C HIS A 441 42.01 -14.67 -36.66
N PHE A 442 42.42 -14.00 -35.58
CA PHE A 442 43.82 -14.04 -35.12
C PHE A 442 44.13 -15.18 -34.13
N ASN A 443 43.12 -15.79 -33.50
CA ASN A 443 43.32 -16.89 -32.54
C ASN A 443 43.02 -18.30 -33.10
N ALA A 444 42.77 -18.44 -34.41
CA ALA A 444 42.60 -19.74 -35.09
C ALA A 444 43.83 -20.19 -35.89
N ARG A 445 44.99 -19.55 -35.68
CA ARG A 445 46.29 -20.05 -36.10
C ARG A 445 47.26 -19.90 -34.95
N PHE A 446 47.43 -20.96 -34.15
CA PHE A 446 48.71 -21.56 -33.77
C PHE A 446 48.44 -22.93 -33.13
#